data_AF-F5VZ13-F1
#
_entry.id   AF-F5VZ13-F1
#
_cell.length_a   1.000
_cell.length_b   1.000
_cell.length_c   1.000
_cell.angle_alpha   90.00
_cell.angle_beta   90.00
_cell.angle_gamma   90.00
#
_symmetry.space_group_name_H-M   'P 1'
#
loop_
_entity.id
_entity.type
_entity.pdbx_description
1 polymer ?
#
loop_
_entity_poly.entity_id
_entity_poly.type
_entity_poly.pdbx_seq_one_letter_code
_entity_poly.pdbx_strand_id
1 'polypeptide(L)'
;MVDPSKSVQVLSKEGWNPGVLGIVAGRLLEELGQTVIVLNIEDGRAKGSARSIEAVDIFEALDPHRALFIAFGGHAGAAGMTLEAEQLDALSEILETYVKDKGIDAKGKSKLYLDEELDLESLSLDTVKSFEKLAPFGMDNQKPVFYIRDFQVENARSMGAGDSHLKLKISKGTANFEVVAFGQGAKATEFAQTKQLELAVTLSVNQWNGQTTLQLMMVDARVDGVQLFNIRGKSAALPDGVPVLDFSGELPDISSSQAVVIKNLPEDIRILKDIFQQHDFLAVYFKNDIDKPYYLTGSGTREQFAKLYKTIYQFPEFDIRYKLKDLSTYLKIEQILLVKMIQIFEELGFVTIENGVMRVNKEAEKRDIAESQNYQNLKQTVKDQEMMALGTVQEIYDFLMEK
;
A
#
# COMPACT_ATOMS: atom_id res chain seq x y z
N MET A 1 20.53 11.75 -2.24
CA MET A 1 21.92 11.41 -1.83
C MET A 1 22.08 9.91 -1.78
N VAL A 2 21.13 9.17 -1.22
CA VAL A 2 21.03 7.72 -1.43
C VAL A 2 20.84 7.43 -2.92
N ASP A 3 21.58 6.46 -3.44
CA ASP A 3 21.49 5.96 -4.80
C ASP A 3 20.98 4.50 -4.77
N PRO A 4 19.71 4.25 -5.14
CA PRO A 4 19.13 2.90 -5.12
C PRO A 4 19.78 1.91 -6.11
N SER A 5 20.59 2.40 -7.06
CA SER A 5 21.29 1.53 -8.02
C SER A 5 22.54 0.89 -7.42
N LYS A 6 23.11 1.48 -6.35
CA LYS A 6 24.33 1.02 -5.70
C LYS A 6 24.07 -0.02 -4.61
N SER A 7 25.05 -0.90 -4.42
CA SER A 7 25.05 -1.93 -3.37
C SER A 7 25.67 -1.46 -2.05
N VAL A 8 26.30 -0.28 -2.05
CA VAL A 8 26.91 0.37 -0.88
C VAL A 8 26.65 1.86 -0.99
N GLN A 9 26.35 2.53 0.13
CA GLN A 9 26.11 3.97 0.15
C GLN A 9 27.32 4.71 0.74
N VAL A 10 27.96 5.56 -0.06
CA VAL A 10 28.97 6.52 0.42
C VAL A 10 28.37 7.91 0.34
N LEU A 11 28.00 8.46 1.49
CA LEU A 11 27.29 9.73 1.61
C LEU A 11 28.21 10.77 2.25
N SER A 12 28.36 11.92 1.61
CA SER A 12 29.21 12.99 2.14
C SER A 12 28.62 14.37 1.90
N LYS A 13 28.71 15.24 2.92
CA LYS A 13 28.31 16.65 2.78
C LYS A 13 29.06 17.53 3.78
N GLU A 14 29.28 18.79 3.42
CA GLU A 14 29.75 19.81 4.35
C GLU A 14 28.70 20.15 5.42
N GLY A 15 29.17 20.56 6.60
CA GLY A 15 28.33 21.03 7.70
C GLY A 15 27.62 19.92 8.49
N TRP A 16 27.98 18.66 8.28
CA TRP A 16 27.49 17.55 9.09
C TRP A 16 28.31 17.38 10.36
N ASN A 17 27.64 17.21 11.49
CA ASN A 17 28.32 17.05 12.78
C ASN A 17 29.04 15.69 12.84
N PRO A 18 30.39 15.66 12.94
CA PRO A 18 31.16 14.42 12.97
C PRO A 18 30.79 13.46 14.11
N GLY A 19 30.28 13.99 15.23
CA GLY A 19 29.92 13.22 16.42
C GLY A 19 28.69 12.34 16.27
N VAL A 20 27.85 12.56 15.25
CA VAL A 20 26.60 11.79 15.03
C VAL A 20 26.62 10.93 13.76
N LEU A 21 27.66 11.02 12.94
CA LEU A 21 27.72 10.32 11.64
C LEU A 21 27.57 8.80 11.78
N GLY A 22 28.18 8.20 12.81
CA GLY A 22 28.04 6.76 13.06
C GLY A 22 26.61 6.33 13.43
N ILE A 23 25.83 7.19 14.08
CA ILE A 23 24.42 6.93 14.40
C ILE A 23 23.57 7.02 13.13
N VAL A 24 23.83 8.03 12.30
CA VAL A 24 23.15 8.21 11.00
C VAL A 24 23.44 7.02 10.09
N ALA A 25 24.69 6.60 9.98
CA ALA A 25 25.10 5.44 9.19
C ALA A 25 24.38 4.16 9.66
N GLY A 26 24.23 3.97 10.98
CA GLY A 26 23.54 2.81 11.55
C GLY A 26 22.05 2.78 11.19
N ARG A 27 21.35 3.93 11.31
CA ARG A 27 19.93 4.03 10.94
C ARG A 27 19.70 3.79 9.44
N LEU A 28 20.57 4.34 8.61
CA LEU A 28 20.49 4.12 7.16
C LEU A 28 20.79 2.67 6.79
N LEU A 29 21.70 2.00 7.49
CA LEU A 29 21.91 0.56 7.32
C LEU A 29 20.65 -0.23 7.68
N GLU A 30 19.99 0.09 8.80
CA GLU A 30 18.75 -0.57 9.21
C GLU A 30 17.63 -0.39 8.18
N GLU A 31 17.53 0.80 7.59
CA GLU A 31 16.51 1.13 6.59
C GLU A 31 16.81 0.55 5.20
N LEU A 32 18.08 0.58 4.78
CA LEU A 32 18.50 0.22 3.42
C LEU A 32 19.01 -1.22 3.30
N GLY A 33 19.31 -1.90 4.41
CA GLY A 33 19.82 -3.28 4.43
C GLY A 33 21.22 -3.46 3.83
N GLN A 34 21.99 -2.38 3.67
CA GLN A 34 23.28 -2.39 2.99
C GLN A 34 24.34 -1.62 3.78
N THR A 35 25.61 -1.77 3.39
CA THR A 35 26.73 -1.02 3.96
C THR A 35 26.58 0.48 3.71
N VAL A 36 26.75 1.29 4.76
CA VAL A 36 26.62 2.75 4.69
C VAL A 36 27.84 3.44 5.31
N ILE A 37 28.39 4.39 4.58
CA ILE A 37 29.43 5.31 5.03
C ILE A 37 28.88 6.72 5.00
N VAL A 38 29.00 7.45 6.11
CA VAL A 38 28.58 8.85 6.21
C VAL A 38 29.77 9.71 6.63
N LEU A 39 30.08 10.72 5.83
CA LEU A 39 31.26 11.59 5.99
C LEU A 39 30.87 13.07 6.01
N ASN A 40 31.49 13.84 6.89
CA ASN A 40 31.51 15.30 6.80
C ASN A 40 32.71 15.73 5.95
N ILE A 41 32.51 16.73 5.08
CA ILE A 41 33.61 17.37 4.34
C ILE A 41 33.98 18.67 5.05
N GLU A 42 35.26 18.85 5.34
CA GLU A 42 35.84 20.06 5.94
C GLU A 42 37.27 20.23 5.42
N ASP A 43 37.60 21.42 4.93
CA ASP A 43 38.93 21.77 4.38
C ASP A 43 39.47 20.76 3.34
N GLY A 44 38.61 20.29 2.44
CA GLY A 44 38.96 19.32 1.40
C GLY A 44 39.08 17.87 1.89
N ARG A 45 38.87 17.61 3.19
CA ARG A 45 38.94 16.28 3.78
C ARG A 45 37.58 15.75 4.18
N ALA A 46 37.33 14.50 3.84
CA ALA A 46 36.15 13.77 4.28
C ALA A 46 36.48 12.96 5.54
N LYS A 47 35.75 13.19 6.64
CA LYS A 47 35.89 12.43 7.89
C LYS A 47 34.56 11.82 8.27
N GLY A 48 34.54 10.52 8.56
CA GLY A 48 33.29 9.80 8.69
C GLY A 48 33.35 8.48 9.42
N SER A 49 32.19 7.83 9.44
CA SER A 49 31.97 6.52 10.02
C SER A 49 31.26 5.61 9.02
N ALA A 50 31.68 4.36 8.99
CA ALA A 50 31.05 3.27 8.26
C ALA A 50 30.28 2.35 9.21
N ARG A 51 29.19 1.77 8.71
CA ARG A 51 28.43 0.67 9.30
C ARG A 51 28.16 -0.36 8.22
N SER A 52 28.36 -1.63 8.55
CA SER A 52 28.27 -2.73 7.59
C SER A 52 27.32 -3.82 8.07
N ILE A 53 26.65 -4.47 7.11
CA ILE A 53 25.92 -5.71 7.36
C ILE A 53 26.89 -6.85 7.64
N GLU A 54 26.45 -7.90 8.32
CA GLU A 54 27.29 -9.06 8.68
C GLU A 54 27.97 -9.70 7.46
N ALA A 55 27.29 -9.69 6.30
CA ALA A 55 27.84 -10.23 5.07
C ALA A 55 29.03 -9.44 4.51
N VAL A 56 29.23 -8.18 4.93
CA VAL A 56 30.30 -7.30 4.44
C VAL A 56 31.22 -6.93 5.59
N ASP A 57 32.36 -7.60 5.69
CA ASP A 57 33.44 -7.15 6.59
C ASP A 57 34.09 -5.88 6.02
N ILE A 58 33.74 -4.72 6.60
CA ILE A 58 34.23 -3.41 6.13
C ILE A 58 35.72 -3.24 6.38
N PHE A 59 36.27 -3.91 7.39
CA PHE A 59 37.68 -3.82 7.70
C PHE A 59 38.48 -4.63 6.68
N GLU A 60 38.07 -5.88 6.41
CA GLU A 60 38.64 -6.72 5.34
C GLU A 60 38.59 -6.01 3.98
N ALA A 61 37.48 -5.34 3.68
CA ALA A 61 37.30 -4.63 2.41
C ALA A 61 38.24 -3.43 2.23
N LEU A 62 38.56 -2.71 3.31
CA LEU A 62 39.28 -1.42 3.23
C LEU A 62 40.75 -1.48 3.70
N ASP A 63 41.13 -2.45 4.54
CA ASP A 63 42.49 -2.59 5.06
C ASP A 63 43.57 -2.76 3.96
N PRO A 64 43.31 -3.48 2.84
CA PRO A 64 44.25 -3.55 1.71
C PRO A 64 44.49 -2.19 1.03
N HIS A 65 43.58 -1.22 1.21
CA HIS A 65 43.58 0.08 0.55
C HIS A 65 43.99 1.23 1.49
N ARG A 66 44.79 0.94 2.54
CA ARG A 66 45.24 1.93 3.54
C ARG A 66 45.81 3.23 2.97
N ALA A 67 46.45 3.18 1.79
CA ALA A 67 47.00 4.36 1.12
C ALA A 67 45.95 5.41 0.72
N LEU A 68 44.67 5.01 0.62
CA LEU A 68 43.54 5.91 0.36
C LEU A 68 43.23 6.83 1.54
N PHE A 69 43.62 6.43 2.76
CA PHE A 69 43.19 7.06 3.99
C PHE A 69 44.32 7.84 4.67
N ILE A 70 43.97 9.01 5.17
CA ILE A 70 44.77 9.79 6.12
C ILE A 70 44.71 9.12 7.50
N ALA A 71 43.53 8.60 7.86
CA ALA A 71 43.31 7.81 9.08
C ALA A 71 42.25 6.74 8.81
N PHE A 72 42.49 5.51 9.27
CA PHE A 72 41.55 4.40 9.14
C PHE A 72 41.72 3.41 10.29
N GLY A 73 40.60 2.96 10.85
CA GLY A 73 40.56 1.90 11.88
C GLY A 73 39.13 1.45 12.16
N GLY A 74 38.97 0.25 12.72
CA GLY A 74 37.66 -0.34 12.96
C GLY A 74 37.69 -1.85 13.10
N HIS A 75 36.53 -2.46 12.90
CA HIS A 75 36.26 -3.89 12.93
C HIS A 75 35.24 -4.24 11.83
N ALA A 76 34.89 -5.53 11.70
CA ALA A 76 34.04 -6.04 10.62
C ALA A 76 32.75 -5.25 10.35
N GLY A 77 32.04 -4.83 11.40
CA GLY A 77 30.77 -4.09 11.27
C GLY A 77 30.87 -2.56 11.29
N ALA A 78 32.05 -1.99 11.59
CA ALA A 78 32.18 -0.54 11.79
C ALA A 78 33.61 -0.05 11.59
N ALA A 79 33.78 1.06 10.87
CA ALA A 79 35.08 1.73 10.72
C ALA A 79 34.96 3.24 10.85
N GLY A 80 36.02 3.88 11.37
CA GLY A 80 36.23 5.31 11.32
C GLY A 80 37.31 5.63 10.28
N MET A 81 37.09 6.67 9.48
CA MET A 81 38.01 7.02 8.40
C MET A 81 38.14 8.52 8.18
N THR A 82 39.27 8.91 7.60
CA THR A 82 39.53 10.24 7.06
C THR A 82 40.30 10.07 5.74
N LEU A 83 39.85 10.72 4.68
CA LEU A 83 40.44 10.70 3.34
C LEU A 83 40.27 12.07 2.66
N GLU A 84 41.01 12.32 1.59
CA GLU A 84 40.79 13.51 0.76
C GLU A 84 39.44 13.38 0.03
N ALA A 85 38.69 14.47 -0.12
CA ALA A 85 37.33 14.45 -0.66
C ALA A 85 37.28 13.93 -2.11
N GLU A 86 38.35 14.11 -2.88
CA GLU A 86 38.48 13.61 -4.25
C GLU A 86 38.56 12.08 -4.32
N GLN A 87 38.82 11.40 -3.20
CA GLN A 87 38.94 9.94 -3.13
C GLN A 87 37.61 9.24 -2.80
N LEU A 88 36.51 9.98 -2.66
CA LEU A 88 35.20 9.42 -2.30
C LEU A 88 34.66 8.45 -3.36
N ASP A 89 34.86 8.75 -4.65
CA ASP A 89 34.44 7.87 -5.74
C ASP A 89 35.23 6.57 -5.73
N ALA A 90 36.55 6.64 -5.52
CA ALA A 90 37.41 5.47 -5.40
C ALA A 90 37.01 4.58 -4.20
N LEU A 91 36.64 5.18 -3.06
CA LEU A 91 36.11 4.45 -1.91
C LEU A 91 34.81 3.70 -2.26
N SER A 92 33.89 4.35 -2.98
CA SER A 92 32.65 3.73 -3.45
C SER A 92 32.95 2.53 -4.36
N GLU A 93 33.85 2.69 -5.32
CA GLU A 93 34.22 1.64 -6.29
C GLU A 93 34.86 0.42 -5.62
N ILE A 94 35.75 0.63 -4.64
CA ILE A 94 36.40 -0.45 -3.87
C ILE A 94 35.33 -1.31 -3.18
N LEU A 95 34.36 -0.68 -2.54
CA LEU A 95 33.32 -1.39 -1.79
C LEU A 95 32.31 -2.08 -2.69
N GLU A 96 31.91 -1.45 -3.81
CA GLU A 96 31.06 -2.09 -4.80
C GLU A 96 31.75 -3.32 -5.42
N THR A 97 33.04 -3.22 -5.72
CA THR A 97 33.84 -4.34 -6.22
C THR A 97 33.94 -5.45 -5.19
N TYR A 98 34.20 -5.13 -3.93
CA TYR A 98 34.24 -6.11 -2.85
C TYR A 98 32.93 -6.89 -2.70
N VAL A 99 31.79 -6.18 -2.70
CA VAL A 99 30.45 -6.79 -2.63
C VAL A 99 30.20 -7.70 -3.83
N LYS A 100 30.56 -7.24 -5.02
CA LYS A 100 30.38 -8.00 -6.28
C LYS A 100 31.24 -9.26 -6.32
N ASP A 101 32.52 -9.16 -5.97
CA ASP A 101 33.48 -10.28 -6.03
C ASP A 101 33.16 -11.37 -5.02
N LYS A 102 32.64 -10.99 -3.84
CA LYS A 102 32.17 -11.93 -2.82
C LYS A 102 30.76 -12.49 -3.12
N GLY A 103 30.10 -12.01 -4.17
CA GLY A 103 28.74 -12.43 -4.54
C GLY A 103 27.70 -12.10 -3.45
N ILE A 104 27.92 -11.01 -2.70
CA ILE A 104 27.07 -10.63 -1.58
C ILE A 104 25.80 -9.98 -2.15
N ASP A 105 24.65 -10.58 -1.86
CA ASP A 105 23.36 -9.94 -2.11
C ASP A 105 23.11 -8.84 -1.08
N ALA A 106 23.67 -7.66 -1.35
CA ALA A 106 23.47 -6.46 -0.52
C ALA A 106 22.05 -5.88 -0.64
N LYS A 107 21.14 -6.50 -1.40
CA LYS A 107 19.72 -6.14 -1.48
C LYS A 107 18.83 -7.08 -0.68
N GLY A 108 19.38 -8.15 -0.10
CA GLY A 108 18.65 -9.07 0.76
C GLY A 108 18.30 -8.43 2.11
N LYS A 109 17.04 -8.54 2.54
CA LYS A 109 16.67 -8.25 3.93
C LYS A 109 17.43 -9.19 4.87
N SER A 110 17.78 -8.71 6.07
CA SER A 110 18.38 -9.56 7.09
C SER A 110 17.44 -10.73 7.41
N LYS A 111 18.02 -11.92 7.63
CA LYS A 111 17.25 -13.06 8.11
C LYS A 111 16.80 -12.77 9.54
N LEU A 112 15.49 -12.88 9.78
CA LEU A 112 14.95 -12.86 11.12
C LEU A 112 14.93 -14.30 11.66
N TYR A 113 15.70 -14.54 12.72
CA TYR A 113 15.67 -15.80 13.45
C TYR A 113 14.58 -15.73 14.51
N LEU A 114 13.73 -16.76 14.55
CA LEU A 114 12.68 -16.92 15.55
C LEU A 114 13.11 -18.05 16.48
N ASP A 115 13.13 -17.78 17.79
CA ASP A 115 13.61 -18.72 18.80
C ASP A 115 12.60 -19.85 19.04
N GLU A 116 11.30 -19.53 19.08
CA GLU A 116 10.24 -20.51 19.32
C GLU A 116 8.86 -20.01 18.89
N GLU A 117 7.94 -20.93 18.60
CA GLU A 117 6.50 -20.62 18.45
C GLU A 117 5.83 -20.58 19.84
N LEU A 118 5.15 -19.48 20.15
CA LEU A 118 4.40 -19.33 21.40
C LEU A 118 2.90 -19.35 21.15
N ASP A 119 2.21 -20.18 21.92
CA ASP A 119 0.76 -20.09 22.04
C ASP A 119 0.39 -18.89 22.93
N LEU A 120 -0.44 -17.99 22.39
CA LEU A 120 -0.95 -16.82 23.11
C LEU A 120 -1.60 -17.21 24.45
N GLU A 121 -2.27 -18.36 24.53
CA GLU A 121 -2.92 -18.84 25.76
C GLU A 121 -1.94 -19.31 26.86
N SER A 122 -0.68 -19.55 26.50
CA SER A 122 0.38 -19.95 27.43
C SER A 122 1.14 -18.77 28.04
N LEU A 123 0.92 -17.55 27.53
CA LEU A 123 1.67 -16.37 27.94
C LEU A 123 1.20 -15.84 29.30
N SER A 124 2.16 -15.57 30.18
CA SER A 124 1.91 -14.98 31.49
C SER A 124 3.06 -14.05 31.88
N LEU A 125 2.84 -13.20 32.89
CA LEU A 125 3.91 -12.39 33.47
C LEU A 125 5.09 -13.24 33.96
N ASP A 126 4.85 -14.45 34.44
CA ASP A 126 5.92 -15.34 34.92
C ASP A 126 6.73 -15.93 33.77
N THR A 127 6.14 -16.08 32.57
CA THR A 127 6.85 -16.38 31.34
C THR A 127 7.91 -15.31 31.07
N VAL A 128 7.53 -14.03 31.11
CA VAL A 128 8.46 -12.91 30.87
C VAL A 128 9.56 -12.88 31.93
N LYS A 129 9.20 -12.99 33.21
CA LYS A 129 10.20 -13.01 34.31
C LYS A 129 11.19 -14.16 34.19
N SER A 130 10.78 -15.28 33.61
CA SER A 130 11.67 -16.42 33.40
C SER A 130 12.71 -16.13 32.32
N PHE A 131 12.33 -15.47 31.22
CA PHE A 131 13.25 -15.02 30.18
C PHE A 131 14.16 -13.88 30.62
N GLU A 132 13.69 -12.97 31.49
CA GLU A 132 14.52 -11.90 32.06
C GLU A 132 15.72 -12.43 32.87
N LYS A 133 15.72 -13.69 33.29
CA LYS A 133 16.90 -14.33 33.91
C LYS A 133 18.07 -14.52 32.93
N LEU A 134 17.82 -14.45 31.63
CA LEU A 134 18.85 -14.51 30.58
C LEU A 134 19.54 -13.16 30.36
N ALA A 135 19.06 -12.09 31.00
CA ALA A 135 19.68 -10.79 30.95
C ALA A 135 21.10 -10.83 31.56
N PRO A 136 22.03 -9.93 31.14
CA PRO A 136 21.80 -8.76 30.30
C PRO A 136 21.69 -9.09 28.81
N PHE A 137 20.73 -8.44 28.14
CA PHE A 137 20.59 -8.52 26.69
C PHE A 137 21.46 -7.47 25.99
N GLY A 138 21.96 -7.79 24.80
CA GLY A 138 22.83 -6.95 24.00
C GLY A 138 23.13 -7.58 22.64
N MET A 139 24.17 -7.10 21.96
CA MET A 139 24.57 -7.59 20.63
C MET A 139 24.88 -9.10 20.65
N ASP A 140 25.60 -9.56 21.66
CA ASP A 140 26.01 -10.97 21.81
C ASP A 140 24.99 -11.85 22.55
N ASN A 141 23.89 -11.26 23.03
CA ASN A 141 22.82 -11.94 23.73
C ASN A 141 21.50 -11.23 23.44
N GLN A 142 20.97 -11.43 22.25
CA GLN A 142 19.76 -10.74 21.81
C GLN A 142 18.55 -11.20 22.63
N LYS A 143 17.54 -10.32 22.72
CA LYS A 143 16.25 -10.72 23.31
C LYS A 143 15.63 -11.81 22.44
N PRO A 144 15.06 -12.87 23.04
CA PRO A 144 14.35 -13.88 22.27
C PRO A 144 13.19 -13.29 21.46
N VAL A 145 13.08 -13.71 20.19
CA VAL A 145 12.02 -13.35 19.26
C VAL A 145 11.13 -14.55 19.05
N PHE A 146 9.84 -14.39 19.30
CA PHE A 146 8.86 -15.46 19.26
C PHE A 146 7.91 -15.30 18.09
N TYR A 147 7.52 -16.45 17.53
CA TYR A 147 6.52 -16.54 16.49
C TYR A 147 5.13 -16.75 17.11
N ILE A 148 4.15 -15.94 16.71
CA ILE A 148 2.76 -16.05 17.16
C ILE A 148 1.83 -16.04 15.94
N ARG A 149 0.89 -16.98 15.91
CA ARG A 149 -0.16 -17.13 14.91
C ARG A 149 -1.49 -17.54 15.56
N ASP A 150 -2.53 -17.73 14.74
CA ASP A 150 -3.85 -18.21 15.17
C ASP A 150 -4.53 -17.35 16.25
N PHE A 151 -4.41 -16.03 16.12
CA PHE A 151 -5.08 -15.03 16.97
C PHE A 151 -6.01 -14.14 16.15
N GLN A 152 -6.91 -13.43 16.83
CA GLN A 152 -7.77 -12.40 16.26
C GLN A 152 -7.23 -11.02 16.59
N VAL A 153 -7.28 -10.10 15.62
CA VAL A 153 -7.03 -8.68 15.86
C VAL A 153 -8.35 -8.02 16.27
N GLU A 154 -8.49 -7.70 17.55
CA GLU A 154 -9.68 -7.05 18.12
C GLU A 154 -9.72 -5.55 17.81
N ASN A 155 -8.54 -4.93 17.78
CA ASN A 155 -8.40 -3.51 17.50
C ASN A 155 -6.99 -3.22 16.98
N ALA A 156 -6.89 -2.31 16.01
CA ALA A 156 -5.64 -1.72 15.57
C ALA A 156 -5.80 -0.20 15.50
N ARG A 157 -4.85 0.55 16.07
CA ARG A 157 -4.88 2.01 16.09
C ARG A 157 -3.48 2.61 16.17
N SER A 158 -3.37 3.85 15.74
CA SER A 158 -2.20 4.67 16.03
C SER A 158 -2.18 5.16 17.48
N MET A 159 -0.99 5.51 17.98
CA MET A 159 -0.78 6.16 19.26
C MET A 159 0.54 6.94 19.29
N GLY A 160 0.74 7.72 20.36
CA GLY A 160 1.95 8.51 20.57
C GLY A 160 1.89 9.88 19.90
N ALA A 161 2.98 10.65 20.01
CA ALA A 161 3.06 11.94 19.36
C ALA A 161 2.98 11.78 17.84
N GLY A 162 2.06 12.51 17.22
CA GLY A 162 1.84 12.48 15.77
C GLY A 162 1.39 11.11 15.24
N ASP A 163 0.70 10.30 16.05
CA ASP A 163 0.17 8.99 15.62
C ASP A 163 1.25 8.04 15.09
N SER A 164 2.48 8.18 15.61
CA SER A 164 3.68 7.53 15.07
C SER A 164 3.82 6.03 15.38
N HIS A 165 3.05 5.47 16.30
CA HIS A 165 3.21 4.07 16.73
C HIS A 165 1.93 3.27 16.51
N LEU A 166 2.08 2.00 16.16
CA LEU A 166 0.96 1.07 16.04
C LEU A 166 0.72 0.40 17.39
N LYS A 167 -0.55 0.31 17.78
CA LYS A 167 -1.01 -0.52 18.89
C LYS A 167 -2.12 -1.45 18.44
N LEU A 168 -1.91 -2.74 18.67
CA LEU A 168 -2.90 -3.78 18.44
C LEU A 168 -3.41 -4.31 19.77
N LYS A 169 -4.67 -4.75 19.77
CA LYS A 169 -5.21 -5.67 20.76
C LYS A 169 -5.47 -6.98 20.05
N ILE A 170 -4.83 -8.06 20.51
CA ILE A 170 -5.00 -9.39 19.95
C ILE A 170 -5.60 -10.34 20.97
N SER A 171 -6.32 -11.36 20.50
CA SER A 171 -6.96 -12.37 21.36
C SER A 171 -6.85 -13.78 20.79
N LYS A 172 -6.83 -14.78 21.68
CA LYS A 172 -7.03 -16.20 21.36
C LYS A 172 -7.69 -16.85 22.56
N GLY A 173 -8.87 -17.45 22.37
CA GLY A 173 -9.65 -18.00 23.48
C GLY A 173 -9.96 -16.93 24.54
N THR A 174 -9.47 -17.12 25.77
CA THR A 174 -9.61 -16.14 26.86
C THR A 174 -8.41 -15.18 26.99
N ALA A 175 -7.32 -15.49 26.30
CA ALA A 175 -6.10 -14.70 26.35
C ALA A 175 -6.22 -13.44 25.50
N ASN A 176 -5.73 -12.33 26.03
CA ASN A 176 -5.73 -11.05 25.35
C ASN A 176 -4.47 -10.25 25.70
N PHE A 177 -3.84 -9.67 24.69
CA PHE A 177 -2.60 -8.92 24.86
C PHE A 177 -2.57 -7.68 23.98
N GLU A 178 -1.77 -6.72 24.42
CA GLU A 178 -1.43 -5.56 23.61
C GLU A 178 -0.13 -5.84 22.85
N VAL A 179 -0.13 -5.52 21.56
CA VAL A 179 1.07 -5.50 20.73
C VAL A 179 1.40 -4.06 20.38
N VAL A 180 2.67 -3.67 20.54
CA VAL A 180 3.16 -2.34 20.17
C VAL A 180 4.23 -2.45 19.10
N ALA A 181 4.12 -1.62 18.06
CA ALA A 181 5.16 -1.44 17.06
C ALA A 181 5.51 0.03 16.90
N PHE A 182 6.76 0.38 17.21
CA PHE A 182 7.24 1.75 17.06
C PHE A 182 7.40 2.12 15.58
N GLY A 183 7.08 3.38 15.24
CA GLY A 183 7.19 3.91 13.88
C GLY A 183 6.16 3.40 12.87
N GLN A 184 5.29 2.44 13.24
CA GLN A 184 4.37 1.78 12.30
C GLN A 184 2.93 2.33 12.34
N GLY A 185 2.70 3.50 12.92
CA GLY A 185 1.35 4.03 13.14
C GLY A 185 0.50 4.18 11.88
N ALA A 186 1.12 4.48 10.73
CA ALA A 186 0.46 4.58 9.43
C ALA A 186 -0.20 3.26 8.97
N LYS A 187 0.27 2.10 9.48
CA LYS A 187 -0.24 0.77 9.10
C LYS A 187 -1.49 0.35 9.88
N ALA A 188 -2.02 1.19 10.77
CA ALA A 188 -3.17 0.84 11.62
C ALA A 188 -4.38 0.35 10.80
N THR A 189 -4.67 0.99 9.67
CA THR A 189 -5.79 0.61 8.78
C THR A 189 -5.57 -0.76 8.12
N GLU A 190 -4.33 -1.10 7.79
CA GLU A 190 -3.99 -2.39 7.17
C GLU A 190 -4.11 -3.51 8.19
N PHE A 191 -3.49 -3.34 9.37
CA PHE A 191 -3.57 -4.32 10.45
C PHE A 191 -4.99 -4.52 10.99
N ALA A 192 -5.87 -3.51 10.89
CA ALA A 192 -7.28 -3.65 11.25
C ALA A 192 -8.08 -4.56 10.30
N GLN A 193 -7.62 -4.74 9.06
CA GLN A 193 -8.37 -5.39 7.99
C GLN A 193 -7.76 -6.71 7.53
N THR A 194 -6.46 -6.88 7.75
CA THR A 194 -5.73 -8.10 7.47
C THR A 194 -6.30 -9.29 8.25
N LYS A 195 -6.38 -10.43 7.57
CA LYS A 195 -6.72 -11.74 8.14
C LYS A 195 -5.47 -12.61 8.18
N GLN A 196 -5.49 -13.65 9.02
CA GLN A 196 -4.37 -14.61 9.14
C GLN A 196 -3.02 -13.92 9.38
N LEU A 197 -3.05 -12.87 10.22
CA LEU A 197 -1.84 -12.16 10.60
C LEU A 197 -0.96 -13.07 11.45
N GLU A 198 0.32 -13.05 11.14
CA GLU A 198 1.35 -13.73 11.92
C GLU A 198 2.38 -12.70 12.37
N LEU A 199 2.88 -12.86 13.59
CA LEU A 199 3.76 -11.88 14.22
C LEU A 199 5.04 -12.54 14.70
N ALA A 200 6.15 -11.84 14.48
CA ALA A 200 7.37 -12.00 15.25
C ALA A 200 7.38 -10.94 16.36
N VAL A 201 7.52 -11.35 17.63
CA VAL A 201 7.44 -10.45 18.78
C VAL A 201 8.53 -10.70 19.80
N THR A 202 8.90 -9.68 20.56
CA THR A 202 9.59 -9.85 21.84
C THR A 202 8.63 -9.62 23.00
N LEU A 203 8.89 -10.24 24.15
CA LEU A 203 8.08 -10.05 25.35
C LEU A 203 8.59 -8.86 26.17
N SER A 204 7.67 -8.07 26.72
CA SER A 204 7.97 -6.91 27.56
C SER A 204 7.02 -6.83 28.75
N VAL A 205 7.47 -6.16 29.82
CA VAL A 205 6.66 -5.83 30.98
C VAL A 205 6.25 -4.36 30.89
N ASN A 206 4.95 -4.10 30.86
CA ASN A 206 4.41 -2.75 30.96
C ASN A 206 4.02 -2.47 32.41
N GLN A 207 4.54 -1.38 32.98
CA GLN A 207 4.19 -0.91 34.31
C GLN A 207 3.53 0.46 34.22
N TRP A 208 2.21 0.51 34.41
CA TRP A 208 1.43 1.73 34.28
C TRP A 208 0.41 1.86 35.40
N ASN A 209 0.39 3.03 36.06
CA ASN A 209 -0.56 3.35 37.13
C ASN A 209 -0.70 2.24 38.22
N GLY A 210 0.43 1.65 38.61
CA GLY A 210 0.48 0.56 39.61
C GLY A 210 0.04 -0.81 39.09
N GLN A 211 -0.38 -0.94 37.83
CA GLN A 211 -0.63 -2.22 37.17
C GLN A 211 0.61 -2.67 36.39
N THR A 212 0.93 -3.96 36.51
CA THR A 212 1.97 -4.62 35.72
C THR A 212 1.30 -5.60 34.77
N THR A 213 1.53 -5.47 33.48
CA THR A 213 0.96 -6.34 32.45
C THR A 213 2.02 -6.83 31.48
N LEU A 214 1.78 -7.99 30.86
CA LEU A 214 2.58 -8.47 29.74
C LEU A 214 2.19 -7.65 28.50
N GLN A 215 3.19 -7.19 27.76
CA GLN A 215 3.04 -6.53 26.48
C GLN A 215 3.94 -7.21 25.45
N LEU A 216 3.45 -7.30 24.21
CA LEU A 216 4.23 -7.80 23.08
C LEU A 216 4.79 -6.62 22.29
N MET A 217 6.05 -6.69 21.91
CA MET A 217 6.68 -5.71 21.02
C MET A 217 6.87 -6.35 19.66
N MET A 218 6.20 -5.83 18.64
CA MET A 218 6.31 -6.36 17.28
C MET A 218 7.69 -6.10 16.71
N VAL A 219 8.33 -7.16 16.22
CA VAL A 219 9.58 -7.13 15.46
C VAL A 219 9.25 -7.12 13.97
N ASP A 220 8.40 -8.03 13.54
CA ASP A 220 7.95 -8.14 12.16
C ASP A 220 6.56 -8.77 12.09
N ALA A 221 5.92 -8.67 10.93
CA ALA A 221 4.61 -9.24 10.67
C ALA A 221 4.53 -9.79 9.24
N ARG A 222 3.79 -10.89 9.07
CA ARG A 222 3.50 -11.43 7.74
C ARG A 222 2.06 -11.90 7.64
N VAL A 223 1.61 -12.05 6.41
CA VAL A 223 0.32 -12.61 6.03
C VAL A 223 0.59 -13.59 4.92
N ASP A 224 -0.08 -14.74 4.96
CA ASP A 224 -0.08 -15.67 3.84
C ASP A 224 -1.25 -15.35 2.88
N GLY A 225 -0.96 -15.31 1.58
CA GLY A 225 -1.92 -14.96 0.54
C GLY A 225 -2.15 -13.45 0.32
N VAL A 226 -3.20 -13.15 -0.44
CA VAL A 226 -3.53 -11.78 -0.88
C VAL A 226 -4.17 -10.96 0.24
N GLN A 227 -3.69 -9.73 0.41
CA GLN A 227 -4.22 -8.76 1.34
C GLN A 227 -5.21 -7.85 0.62
N LEU A 228 -6.42 -7.72 1.17
CA LEU A 228 -7.51 -6.97 0.55
C LEU A 228 -7.97 -5.85 1.49
N PHE A 229 -7.83 -4.60 1.06
CA PHE A 229 -8.09 -3.42 1.89
C PHE A 229 -9.26 -2.60 1.38
N ASN A 230 -10.25 -2.36 2.23
CA ASN A 230 -11.35 -1.46 1.93
C ASN A 230 -10.95 -0.02 2.31
N ILE A 231 -10.74 0.82 1.30
CA ILE A 231 -10.43 2.25 1.48
C ILE A 231 -11.45 3.15 0.77
N ARG A 232 -12.68 2.66 0.56
CA ARG A 232 -13.76 3.42 -0.11
C ARG A 232 -14.17 4.70 0.64
N GLY A 233 -13.90 4.79 1.95
CA GLY A 233 -14.21 5.96 2.77
C GLY A 233 -13.59 7.25 2.21
N LYS A 234 -14.35 8.35 2.20
CA LYS A 234 -13.92 9.63 1.59
C LYS A 234 -12.60 10.18 2.15
N SER A 235 -12.34 9.95 3.44
CA SER A 235 -11.13 10.42 4.14
C SER A 235 -10.00 9.39 4.18
N ALA A 236 -10.17 8.22 3.57
CA ALA A 236 -9.11 7.21 3.55
C ALA A 236 -7.97 7.68 2.64
N ALA A 237 -6.75 7.70 3.18
CA ALA A 237 -5.55 8.01 2.43
C ALA A 237 -5.20 6.84 1.47
N LEU A 238 -4.58 7.17 0.35
CA LEU A 238 -3.97 6.16 -0.51
C LEU A 238 -2.63 5.73 0.11
N PRO A 239 -2.25 4.45 -0.03
CA PRO A 239 -0.95 3.98 0.42
C PRO A 239 0.19 4.61 -0.42
N ASP A 240 1.28 4.99 0.25
CA ASP A 240 2.45 5.59 -0.40
C ASP A 240 3.18 4.57 -1.28
N GLY A 241 3.60 4.99 -2.47
CA GLY A 241 4.43 4.17 -3.37
C GLY A 241 3.70 3.02 -4.07
N VAL A 242 2.38 2.88 -3.88
CA VAL A 242 1.57 1.87 -4.57
C VAL A 242 0.98 2.45 -5.87
N PRO A 243 1.10 1.78 -7.03
CA PRO A 243 0.48 2.22 -8.26
C PRO A 243 -1.04 2.37 -8.14
N VAL A 244 -1.56 3.43 -8.75
CA VAL A 244 -2.98 3.79 -8.69
C VAL A 244 -3.62 3.66 -10.07
N LEU A 245 -4.55 2.72 -10.20
CA LEU A 245 -5.37 2.56 -11.40
C LEU A 245 -6.46 3.63 -11.39
N ASP A 246 -6.22 4.70 -12.16
CA ASP A 246 -7.16 5.78 -12.43
C ASP A 246 -7.55 5.76 -13.92
N PHE A 247 -8.70 5.18 -14.22
CA PHE A 247 -9.24 5.01 -15.58
C PHE A 247 -9.74 6.31 -16.21
N SER A 248 -9.54 7.47 -15.55
CA SER A 248 -9.75 8.79 -16.18
C SER A 248 -8.52 9.29 -16.95
N GLY A 249 -7.37 8.62 -16.84
CA GLY A 249 -6.13 9.00 -17.48
C GLY A 249 -5.29 7.80 -17.94
N GLU A 250 -3.99 8.05 -18.15
CA GLU A 250 -3.01 7.01 -18.47
C GLU A 250 -2.73 6.14 -17.24
N LEU A 251 -2.76 4.82 -17.43
CA LEU A 251 -2.51 3.88 -16.35
C LEU A 251 -1.00 3.74 -16.08
N PRO A 252 -0.59 3.59 -14.82
CA PRO A 252 0.82 3.38 -14.47
C PRO A 252 1.32 2.01 -14.93
N ASP A 253 2.65 1.87 -15.05
CA ASP A 253 3.28 0.55 -15.17
C ASP A 253 3.14 -0.21 -13.85
N ILE A 254 2.56 -1.41 -13.93
CA ILE A 254 2.28 -2.31 -12.80
C ILE A 254 3.03 -3.64 -12.91
N SER A 255 3.89 -3.80 -13.91
CA SER A 255 4.55 -5.08 -14.23
C SER A 255 5.42 -5.64 -13.10
N SER A 256 6.08 -4.75 -12.33
CA SER A 256 6.94 -5.12 -11.20
C SER A 256 6.27 -4.95 -9.83
N SER A 257 5.00 -4.54 -9.80
CA SER A 257 4.33 -4.13 -8.57
C SER A 257 3.57 -5.27 -7.93
N GLN A 258 3.84 -5.51 -6.65
CA GLN A 258 3.13 -6.53 -5.85
C GLN A 258 1.86 -5.98 -5.19
N ALA A 259 1.61 -4.67 -5.29
CA ALA A 259 0.45 -4.02 -4.70
C ALA A 259 -0.20 -3.07 -5.72
N VAL A 260 -1.52 -2.87 -5.59
CA VAL A 260 -2.27 -1.96 -6.48
C VAL A 260 -3.43 -1.27 -5.76
N VAL A 261 -3.72 -0.03 -6.16
CA VAL A 261 -4.93 0.70 -5.77
C VAL A 261 -5.90 0.76 -6.94
N ILE A 262 -7.15 0.32 -6.75
CA ILE A 262 -8.25 0.59 -7.68
C ILE A 262 -8.91 1.91 -7.26
N LYS A 263 -8.54 3.02 -7.90
CA LYS A 263 -9.06 4.34 -7.55
C LYS A 263 -10.49 4.52 -8.00
N ASN A 264 -10.76 4.28 -9.28
CA ASN A 264 -12.08 4.34 -9.88
C ASN A 264 -12.31 3.13 -10.79
N LEU A 265 -13.51 3.03 -11.37
CA LEU A 265 -13.88 1.92 -12.23
C LEU A 265 -13.80 2.31 -13.72
N PRO A 266 -13.33 1.42 -14.61
CA PRO A 266 -13.47 1.62 -16.05
C PRO A 266 -14.94 1.55 -16.48
N GLU A 267 -15.26 2.06 -17.67
CA GLU A 267 -16.61 1.88 -18.25
C GLU A 267 -16.91 0.41 -18.52
N ASP A 268 -15.88 -0.36 -18.88
CA ASP A 268 -15.95 -1.81 -19.11
C ASP A 268 -15.15 -2.55 -18.03
N ILE A 269 -15.85 -3.22 -17.13
CA ILE A 269 -15.24 -3.93 -16.00
C ILE A 269 -14.31 -5.07 -16.44
N ARG A 270 -14.45 -5.57 -17.69
CA ARG A 270 -13.60 -6.62 -18.25
C ARG A 270 -12.13 -6.20 -18.30
N ILE A 271 -11.85 -4.91 -18.50
CA ILE A 271 -10.49 -4.36 -18.45
C ILE A 271 -9.87 -4.59 -17.08
N LEU A 272 -10.64 -4.36 -16.01
CA LEU A 272 -10.16 -4.58 -14.66
C LEU A 272 -10.00 -6.08 -14.35
N LYS A 273 -10.92 -6.93 -14.84
CA LYS A 273 -10.77 -8.40 -14.75
C LYS A 273 -9.50 -8.87 -15.43
N ASP A 274 -9.23 -8.43 -16.65
CA ASP A 274 -8.05 -8.83 -17.41
C ASP A 274 -6.75 -8.46 -16.67
N ILE A 275 -6.68 -7.27 -16.06
CA ILE A 275 -5.54 -6.85 -15.22
C ILE A 275 -5.35 -7.82 -14.05
N PHE A 276 -6.41 -8.14 -13.31
CA PHE A 276 -6.30 -9.01 -12.13
C PHE A 276 -5.98 -10.46 -12.49
N GLN A 277 -6.44 -10.94 -13.65
CA GLN A 277 -6.16 -12.30 -14.10
C GLN A 277 -4.75 -12.47 -14.70
N GLN A 278 -4.07 -11.37 -15.03
CA GLN A 278 -2.71 -11.36 -15.59
C GLN A 278 -1.63 -11.00 -14.57
N HIS A 279 -2.01 -10.56 -13.36
CA HIS A 279 -1.10 -10.07 -12.34
C HIS A 279 -1.38 -10.71 -10.98
N ASP A 280 -0.33 -11.26 -10.35
CA ASP A 280 -0.38 -11.83 -9.01
C ASP A 280 -0.11 -10.76 -7.94
N PHE A 281 -1.11 -9.94 -7.62
CA PHE A 281 -0.99 -8.95 -6.55
C PHE A 281 -0.99 -9.63 -5.17
N LEU A 282 -0.07 -9.19 -4.30
CA LEU A 282 -0.04 -9.54 -2.88
C LEU A 282 -0.91 -8.59 -2.04
N ALA A 283 -1.17 -7.37 -2.52
CA ALA A 283 -2.01 -6.40 -1.83
C ALA A 283 -2.89 -5.60 -2.80
N VAL A 284 -4.18 -5.47 -2.48
CA VAL A 284 -5.16 -4.76 -3.29
C VAL A 284 -5.96 -3.79 -2.43
N TYR A 285 -5.95 -2.51 -2.81
CA TYR A 285 -6.66 -1.45 -2.11
C TYR A 285 -7.86 -0.98 -2.95
N PHE A 286 -9.07 -1.18 -2.41
CA PHE A 286 -10.32 -0.85 -3.08
C PHE A 286 -10.81 0.53 -2.65
N LYS A 287 -10.53 1.54 -3.47
CA LYS A 287 -11.09 2.89 -3.32
C LYS A 287 -12.39 3.05 -4.10
N ASN A 288 -12.46 2.43 -5.29
CA ASN A 288 -13.67 2.23 -6.10
C ASN A 288 -14.57 3.47 -6.21
N ASP A 289 -13.98 4.64 -6.46
CA ASP A 289 -14.75 5.85 -6.74
C ASP A 289 -15.56 5.66 -8.04
N ILE A 290 -16.87 5.96 -7.98
CA ILE A 290 -17.79 5.80 -9.11
C ILE A 290 -18.34 7.17 -9.51
N ASP A 291 -17.86 7.71 -10.64
CA ASP A 291 -18.25 9.03 -11.14
C ASP A 291 -19.75 9.09 -11.52
N LYS A 292 -20.23 8.06 -12.23
CA LYS A 292 -21.63 7.91 -12.63
C LYS A 292 -22.26 6.70 -11.93
N PRO A 293 -22.87 6.88 -10.74
CA PRO A 293 -23.35 5.78 -9.90
C PRO A 293 -24.69 5.23 -10.40
N TYR A 294 -24.68 4.55 -11.53
CA TYR A 294 -25.85 3.87 -12.10
C TYR A 294 -26.43 2.82 -11.17
N TYR A 295 -25.64 2.22 -10.26
CA TYR A 295 -26.18 1.32 -9.23
C TYR A 295 -27.22 2.00 -8.31
N LEU A 296 -27.17 3.33 -8.15
CA LEU A 296 -28.17 4.10 -7.40
C LEU A 296 -29.40 4.44 -8.25
N THR A 297 -29.22 4.67 -9.55
CA THR A 297 -30.32 5.06 -10.45
C THR A 297 -31.03 3.87 -11.08
N GLY A 298 -30.38 2.70 -11.09
CA GLY A 298 -30.75 1.53 -11.89
C GLY A 298 -30.60 1.77 -13.40
N SER A 299 -31.14 0.83 -14.19
CA SER A 299 -31.13 0.87 -15.65
C SER A 299 -32.36 1.55 -16.28
N GLY A 300 -33.22 2.14 -15.47
CA GLY A 300 -34.52 2.69 -15.90
C GLY A 300 -35.66 1.68 -15.80
N THR A 301 -36.78 2.09 -15.18
CA THR A 301 -38.02 1.29 -15.09
C THR A 301 -38.91 1.47 -16.31
N ARG A 302 -39.84 0.53 -16.54
CA ARG A 302 -40.81 0.62 -17.63
C ARG A 302 -41.64 1.91 -17.55
N GLU A 303 -42.00 2.34 -16.34
CA GLU A 303 -42.74 3.58 -16.10
C GLU A 303 -41.92 4.81 -16.49
N GLN A 304 -40.63 4.83 -16.17
CA GLN A 304 -39.72 5.92 -16.55
C GLN A 304 -39.59 6.02 -18.08
N PHE A 305 -39.38 4.90 -18.77
CA PHE A 305 -39.33 4.88 -20.24
C PHE A 305 -40.66 5.31 -20.86
N ALA A 306 -41.80 4.84 -20.33
CA ALA A 306 -43.11 5.27 -20.80
C ALA A 306 -43.35 6.77 -20.60
N LYS A 307 -42.86 7.34 -19.48
CA LYS A 307 -42.95 8.77 -19.21
C LYS A 307 -42.10 9.58 -20.20
N LEU A 308 -40.84 9.17 -20.41
CA LEU A 308 -39.95 9.80 -21.39
C LEU A 308 -40.57 9.76 -22.79
N TYR A 309 -41.05 8.59 -23.23
CA TYR A 309 -41.71 8.40 -24.52
C TYR A 309 -42.90 9.35 -24.71
N LYS A 310 -43.81 9.42 -23.73
CA LYS A 310 -44.96 10.34 -23.81
C LYS A 310 -44.51 11.81 -23.89
N THR A 311 -43.51 12.20 -23.10
CA THR A 311 -43.04 13.58 -23.06
C THR A 311 -42.36 14.01 -24.36
N ILE A 312 -41.50 13.18 -24.95
CA ILE A 312 -40.85 13.55 -26.22
C ILE A 312 -41.86 13.65 -27.36
N TYR A 313 -42.89 12.80 -27.41
CA TYR A 313 -43.93 12.92 -28.46
C TYR A 313 -44.82 14.15 -28.28
N GLN A 314 -44.95 14.68 -27.05
CA GLN A 314 -45.63 15.96 -26.78
C GLN A 314 -44.76 17.16 -27.17
N PHE A 315 -43.44 17.05 -27.02
CA PHE A 315 -42.45 18.07 -27.36
C PHE A 315 -41.44 17.52 -28.37
N PRO A 316 -41.80 17.44 -29.66
CA PRO A 316 -41.07 16.66 -30.68
C PRO A 316 -39.68 17.22 -31.02
N GLU A 317 -39.32 18.39 -30.52
CA GLU A 317 -38.01 19.00 -30.68
C GLU A 317 -37.52 19.55 -29.34
N PHE A 318 -36.30 19.21 -28.95
CA PHE A 318 -35.75 19.53 -27.65
C PHE A 318 -34.22 19.72 -27.69
N ASP A 319 -33.72 20.89 -27.31
CA ASP A 319 -32.28 21.13 -27.19
C ASP A 319 -31.76 20.56 -25.86
N ILE A 320 -31.10 19.40 -25.93
CA ILE A 320 -30.62 18.68 -24.75
C ILE A 320 -29.44 19.39 -24.09
N ARG A 321 -28.72 20.28 -24.78
CA ARG A 321 -27.56 20.98 -24.20
C ARG A 321 -27.97 21.94 -23.09
N TYR A 322 -29.11 22.58 -23.25
CA TYR A 322 -29.59 23.61 -22.32
C TYR A 322 -30.74 23.13 -21.44
N LYS A 323 -31.56 22.18 -21.92
CA LYS A 323 -32.81 21.81 -21.23
C LYS A 323 -32.79 20.42 -20.59
N LEU A 324 -31.67 19.68 -20.64
CA LEU A 324 -31.58 18.35 -20.01
C LEU A 324 -31.94 18.38 -18.51
N LYS A 325 -31.49 19.40 -17.79
CA LYS A 325 -31.79 19.59 -16.37
C LYS A 325 -33.28 19.80 -16.10
N ASP A 326 -33.94 20.60 -16.94
CA ASP A 326 -35.39 20.85 -16.83
C ASP A 326 -36.18 19.57 -17.12
N LEU A 327 -35.76 18.82 -18.15
CA LEU A 327 -36.38 17.54 -18.50
C LEU A 327 -36.21 16.49 -17.40
N SER A 328 -35.01 16.38 -16.85
CA SER A 328 -34.71 15.52 -15.69
C SER A 328 -35.62 15.85 -14.50
N THR A 329 -35.77 17.14 -14.18
CA THR A 329 -36.62 17.62 -13.09
C THR A 329 -38.10 17.30 -13.33
N TYR A 330 -38.58 17.57 -14.55
CA TYR A 330 -39.97 17.27 -14.95
C TYR A 330 -40.28 15.77 -14.92
N LEU A 331 -39.35 14.96 -15.44
CA LEU A 331 -39.49 13.51 -15.48
C LEU A 331 -39.28 12.87 -14.10
N LYS A 332 -38.61 13.56 -13.17
CA LYS A 332 -38.12 13.00 -11.90
C LYS A 332 -37.19 11.80 -12.17
N ILE A 333 -36.28 11.98 -13.11
CA ILE A 333 -35.28 10.99 -13.51
C ILE A 333 -33.92 11.67 -13.39
N GLU A 334 -32.98 11.06 -12.69
CA GLU A 334 -31.61 11.58 -12.55
C GLU A 334 -30.95 11.82 -13.91
N GLN A 335 -30.19 12.91 -14.03
CA GLN A 335 -29.65 13.35 -15.33
C GLN A 335 -28.78 12.26 -15.99
N ILE A 336 -27.93 11.58 -15.22
CA ILE A 336 -27.04 10.53 -15.74
C ILE A 336 -27.83 9.37 -16.36
N LEU A 337 -28.97 9.00 -15.76
CA LEU A 337 -29.85 7.94 -16.27
C LEU A 337 -30.63 8.43 -17.48
N LEU A 338 -31.15 9.67 -17.43
CA LEU A 338 -31.89 10.26 -18.54
C LEU A 338 -31.04 10.33 -19.82
N VAL A 339 -29.75 10.68 -19.71
CA VAL A 339 -28.82 10.66 -20.86
C VAL A 339 -28.75 9.27 -21.48
N LYS A 340 -28.61 8.20 -20.66
CA LYS A 340 -28.59 6.82 -21.16
C LYS A 340 -29.92 6.42 -21.79
N MET A 341 -31.05 6.82 -21.20
CA MET A 341 -32.37 6.55 -21.76
C MET A 341 -32.58 7.22 -23.12
N ILE A 342 -32.08 8.44 -23.30
CA ILE A 342 -32.11 9.16 -24.58
C ILE A 342 -31.24 8.43 -25.62
N GLN A 343 -30.03 7.99 -25.24
CA GLN A 343 -29.17 7.19 -26.12
C GLN A 343 -29.81 5.85 -26.54
N ILE A 344 -30.53 5.19 -25.63
CA ILE A 344 -31.32 3.99 -25.94
C ILE A 344 -32.43 4.30 -26.95
N PHE A 345 -33.12 5.43 -26.80
CA PHE A 345 -34.16 5.84 -27.74
C PHE A 345 -33.61 6.22 -29.10
N GLU A 346 -32.41 6.80 -29.14
CA GLU A 346 -31.70 7.08 -30.39
C GLU A 346 -31.30 5.80 -31.12
N GLU A 347 -30.71 4.82 -30.41
CA GLU A 347 -30.36 3.50 -30.95
C GLU A 347 -31.57 2.74 -31.51
N LEU A 348 -32.72 2.85 -30.83
CA LEU A 348 -33.97 2.23 -31.27
C LEU A 348 -34.68 3.02 -32.38
N GLY A 349 -34.19 4.21 -32.74
CA GLY A 349 -34.74 5.06 -33.80
C GLY A 349 -35.96 5.88 -33.41
N PHE A 350 -36.30 5.97 -32.12
CA PHE A 350 -37.40 6.82 -31.63
C PHE A 350 -37.06 8.31 -31.67
N VAL A 351 -35.78 8.65 -31.56
CA VAL A 351 -35.27 10.02 -31.67
C VAL A 351 -34.00 10.07 -32.51
N THR A 352 -33.69 11.24 -33.03
CA THR A 352 -32.41 11.57 -33.67
C THR A 352 -31.81 12.78 -32.99
N ILE A 353 -30.49 12.79 -32.74
CA ILE A 353 -29.81 13.94 -32.14
C ILE A 353 -28.88 14.57 -33.16
N GLU A 354 -29.19 15.79 -33.58
CA GLU A 354 -28.37 16.56 -34.52
C GLU A 354 -27.95 17.87 -33.86
N ASN A 355 -26.64 18.14 -33.79
CA ASN A 355 -26.09 19.35 -33.17
C ASN A 355 -26.61 19.63 -31.75
N GLY A 356 -26.88 18.59 -30.96
CA GLY A 356 -27.43 18.70 -29.61
C GLY A 356 -28.92 18.99 -29.53
N VAL A 357 -29.63 18.95 -30.66
CA VAL A 357 -31.10 19.04 -30.71
C VAL A 357 -31.66 17.65 -30.98
N MET A 358 -32.42 17.13 -30.02
CA MET A 358 -33.14 15.88 -30.12
C MET A 358 -34.47 16.11 -30.85
N ARG A 359 -34.74 15.31 -31.88
CA ARG A 359 -35.98 15.31 -32.66
C ARG A 359 -36.65 13.95 -32.58
N VAL A 360 -37.97 13.91 -32.40
CA VAL A 360 -38.73 12.65 -32.38
C VAL A 360 -38.99 12.16 -33.79
N ASN A 361 -38.74 10.87 -34.01
CA ASN A 361 -39.15 10.17 -35.21
C ASN A 361 -40.60 9.67 -35.05
N LYS A 362 -41.55 10.37 -35.67
CA LYS A 362 -42.97 10.01 -35.60
C LYS A 362 -43.32 8.73 -36.36
N GLU A 363 -42.45 8.29 -37.26
CA GLU A 363 -42.62 7.10 -38.10
C GLU A 363 -41.88 5.89 -37.53
N ALA A 364 -41.25 6.01 -36.36
CA ALA A 364 -40.53 4.93 -35.71
C ALA A 364 -41.44 3.72 -35.45
N GLU A 365 -40.97 2.53 -35.85
CA GLU A 365 -41.64 1.28 -35.52
C GLU A 365 -41.59 1.01 -34.01
N LYS A 366 -42.58 0.28 -33.50
CA LYS A 366 -42.60 -0.12 -32.09
C LYS A 366 -41.54 -1.20 -31.86
N ARG A 367 -40.55 -0.87 -31.03
CA ARG A 367 -39.46 -1.78 -30.63
C ARG A 367 -39.40 -1.95 -29.12
N ASP A 368 -38.94 -3.09 -28.64
CA ASP A 368 -38.71 -3.31 -27.21
C ASP A 368 -37.40 -2.65 -26.77
N ILE A 369 -37.39 -2.05 -25.58
CA ILE A 369 -36.16 -1.50 -24.97
C ILE A 369 -35.10 -2.58 -24.75
N ALA A 370 -35.51 -3.84 -24.57
CA ALA A 370 -34.60 -4.97 -24.43
C ALA A 370 -33.77 -5.25 -25.69
N GLU A 371 -34.18 -4.74 -26.86
CA GLU A 371 -33.42 -4.87 -28.11
C GLU A 371 -32.21 -3.91 -28.19
N SER A 372 -32.14 -2.90 -27.32
CA SER A 372 -31.04 -1.93 -27.30
C SER A 372 -29.80 -2.51 -26.62
N GLN A 373 -28.66 -2.47 -27.32
CA GLN A 373 -27.37 -2.84 -26.73
C GLN A 373 -26.98 -1.86 -25.62
N ASN A 374 -27.30 -0.57 -25.76
CA ASN A 374 -27.07 0.41 -24.69
C ASN A 374 -27.85 0.07 -23.41
N TYR A 375 -29.08 -0.45 -23.53
CA TYR A 375 -29.86 -0.88 -22.38
C TYR A 375 -29.27 -2.13 -21.71
N GLN A 376 -28.84 -3.13 -22.49
CA GLN A 376 -28.19 -4.32 -21.95
C GLN A 376 -26.85 -3.99 -21.27
N ASN A 377 -26.04 -3.12 -21.89
CA ASN A 377 -24.79 -2.63 -21.31
C ASN A 377 -25.05 -1.88 -20.01
N LEU A 378 -26.04 -0.98 -19.97
CA LEU A 378 -26.39 -0.25 -18.76
C LEU A 378 -26.84 -1.21 -17.64
N LYS A 379 -27.62 -2.24 -17.96
CA LYS A 379 -28.00 -3.27 -16.99
C LYS A 379 -26.79 -4.00 -16.41
N GLN A 380 -25.80 -4.31 -17.24
CA GLN A 380 -24.57 -4.94 -16.78
C GLN A 380 -23.75 -3.98 -15.92
N THR A 381 -23.55 -2.73 -16.36
CA THR A 381 -22.88 -1.68 -15.59
C THR A 381 -23.50 -1.48 -14.20
N VAL A 382 -24.84 -1.50 -14.11
CA VAL A 382 -25.55 -1.40 -12.82
C VAL A 382 -25.14 -2.54 -11.87
N LYS A 383 -25.11 -3.78 -12.36
CA LYS A 383 -24.71 -4.95 -11.56
C LYS A 383 -23.24 -4.89 -11.17
N ASP A 384 -22.38 -4.54 -12.10
CA ASP A 384 -20.93 -4.45 -11.85
C ASP A 384 -20.64 -3.37 -10.81
N GLN A 385 -21.25 -2.20 -10.95
CA GLN A 385 -21.13 -1.12 -9.96
C GLN A 385 -21.71 -1.51 -8.60
N GLU A 386 -22.82 -2.24 -8.56
CA GLU A 386 -23.40 -2.74 -7.31
C GLU A 386 -22.42 -3.68 -6.58
N MET A 387 -21.81 -4.63 -7.29
CA MET A 387 -20.75 -5.50 -6.76
C MET A 387 -19.56 -4.68 -6.24
N MET A 388 -19.04 -3.75 -7.04
CA MET A 388 -17.86 -2.95 -6.68
C MET A 388 -18.12 -1.96 -5.53
N ALA A 389 -19.35 -1.47 -5.38
CA ALA A 389 -19.73 -0.51 -4.34
C ALA A 389 -20.10 -1.18 -3.02
N LEU A 390 -20.89 -2.26 -3.08
CA LEU A 390 -21.54 -2.87 -1.92
C LEU A 390 -20.88 -4.19 -1.48
N GLY A 391 -20.17 -4.88 -2.37
CA GLY A 391 -19.51 -6.14 -2.07
C GLY A 391 -18.42 -6.00 -1.01
N THR A 392 -18.21 -7.08 -0.24
CA THR A 392 -17.01 -7.23 0.57
C THR A 392 -15.78 -7.24 -0.34
N VAL A 393 -14.61 -6.86 0.19
CA VAL A 393 -13.38 -6.88 -0.61
C VAL A 393 -13.02 -8.28 -1.10
N GLN A 394 -13.44 -9.32 -0.37
CA GLN A 394 -13.29 -10.71 -0.82
C GLN A 394 -14.20 -11.02 -2.01
N GLU A 395 -15.50 -10.71 -1.93
CA GLU A 395 -16.44 -10.95 -3.05
C GLU A 395 -16.02 -10.18 -4.30
N ILE A 396 -15.53 -8.95 -4.14
CA ILE A 396 -15.01 -8.15 -5.24
C ILE A 396 -13.78 -8.82 -5.85
N TYR A 397 -12.82 -9.26 -5.02
CA TYR A 397 -11.62 -9.92 -5.51
C TYR A 397 -11.97 -11.21 -6.25
N ASP A 398 -12.83 -12.05 -5.68
CA ASP A 398 -13.29 -13.30 -6.30
C ASP A 398 -13.99 -13.02 -7.65
N PHE A 399 -14.82 -11.99 -7.72
CA PHE A 399 -15.46 -11.52 -8.96
C PHE A 399 -14.43 -11.09 -10.02
N LEU A 400 -13.37 -10.40 -9.63
CA LEU A 400 -12.31 -9.97 -10.56
C LEU A 400 -11.48 -11.16 -11.08
N MET A 401 -11.28 -12.18 -10.24
CA MET A 401 -10.53 -13.39 -10.57
C MET A 401 -11.34 -14.45 -11.35
N GLU A 402 -12.66 -14.32 -11.41
CA GLU A 402 -13.54 -15.23 -12.14
C GLU A 402 -13.32 -15.16 -13.66
N LYS A 403 -12.92 -16.28 -14.26
CA LYS A 403 -12.58 -16.46 -15.68
C LYS A 403 -13.80 -16.56 -16.61
#